data_AF-A0A968PHW2-F1
#
_entry.id   AF-A0A968PHW2-F1
#
_cell.length_a   1.000
_cell.length_b   1.000
_cell.length_c   1.000
_cell.angle_alpha   90.00
_cell.angle_beta   90.00
_cell.angle_gamma   90.00
#
_symmetry.space_group_name_H-M   'P 1'
#
loop_
_entity.id
_entity.type
_entity.pdbx_description
1 polymer ?
#
loop_
_entity_poly.entity_id
_entity_poly.type
_entity_poly.pdbx_seq_one_letter_code
_entity_poly.pdbx_strand_id
1 'polypeptide(L)'
;MNLRSSLVLVALLLPLLAGRPPVAAQQPDGVTVRDVQQRDTDGDGQPDVTIIDCSFATERDRVLVYDLGNDMQAASDWRSATDFTNDAWVFDAGADGTAELIIRFSTNDQQQIAELFDDRTSDGMVEYTASPSFAIRESLFATVQVRAVDGWWEQAEWVNYNLDISTDGPVRTMFSWSDYIQILSNHNGTPDFTIQVRDPDRDGRPDYQWVDIAEGLALSSSDNVVRTSLMVNPADDEPPVRGAIFWPYLGSDSSYTKDYGISPPPISIDWERAVINHVGEFVGSRFNDAAWFVYSLERITPAELTSANFEAPFGFYDLARDDDGFPELQVRVEVTEPYFFEGFPHWTQVVRYSWDQHNTQNWDYKLDLVGSHEVASTVALPFADATMVPYADLPAWVTGREWGLINFAATEQPYWTSEGIYEDLVPVLATRSQYVTGQINRLPASDYSTIPAGM
;
A
#
# COMPACT_ATOMS: atom_id res chain seq x y z
N MET A 1 72.67 15.21 -8.61
CA MET A 1 71.61 14.30 -8.13
C MET A 1 70.30 14.80 -8.70
N ASN A 2 69.69 13.99 -9.55
CA ASN A 2 68.55 14.34 -10.41
C ASN A 2 67.23 14.18 -9.64
N LEU A 3 66.42 15.24 -9.58
CA LEU A 3 65.00 15.14 -9.27
C LEU A 3 64.22 15.18 -10.59
N ARG A 4 63.64 14.05 -10.96
CA ARG A 4 62.75 13.92 -12.12
C ARG A 4 61.35 14.39 -11.72
N SER A 5 60.85 15.36 -12.48
CA SER A 5 59.46 15.78 -12.52
C SER A 5 58.62 14.70 -13.20
N SER A 6 57.55 14.25 -12.55
CA SER A 6 56.48 13.46 -13.19
C SER A 6 55.22 14.33 -13.25
N LEU A 7 54.90 14.79 -14.45
CA LEU A 7 53.59 15.35 -14.80
C LEU A 7 52.60 14.17 -14.86
N VAL A 8 51.58 14.17 -14.01
CA VAL A 8 50.42 13.28 -14.16
C VAL A 8 49.34 14.07 -14.89
N LEU A 9 49.05 13.66 -16.12
CA LEU A 9 47.97 14.18 -16.93
C LEU A 9 46.66 13.53 -16.42
N VAL A 10 45.83 14.28 -15.70
CA VAL A 10 44.47 13.85 -15.36
C VAL A 10 43.60 14.12 -16.59
N ALA A 11 43.29 13.07 -17.35
CA ALA A 11 42.29 13.13 -18.39
C ALA A 11 40.90 13.19 -17.74
N LEU A 12 40.27 14.36 -17.75
CA LEU A 12 38.84 14.51 -17.48
C LEU A 12 38.06 13.80 -18.60
N LEU A 13 37.64 12.57 -18.33
CA LEU A 13 36.55 11.92 -19.05
C LEU A 13 35.24 12.57 -18.58
N LEU A 14 34.80 13.59 -19.30
CA LEU A 14 33.39 14.01 -19.26
C LEU A 14 32.57 12.87 -19.88
N PRO A 15 31.67 12.21 -19.14
CA PRO A 15 30.68 11.36 -19.79
C PRO A 15 29.81 12.28 -20.64
N LEU A 16 29.83 12.04 -21.95
CA LEU A 16 28.77 12.50 -22.84
C LEU A 16 27.48 11.90 -22.29
N LEU A 17 26.66 12.73 -21.62
CA LEU A 17 25.24 12.49 -21.37
C LEU A 17 24.54 12.45 -22.73
N ALA A 18 24.75 11.38 -23.48
CA ALA A 18 23.79 10.97 -24.49
C ALA A 18 22.54 10.58 -23.71
N GLY A 19 21.45 11.32 -23.92
CA GLY A 19 20.15 10.97 -23.35
C GLY A 19 19.90 9.49 -23.66
N ARG A 20 19.76 8.68 -22.61
CA ARG A 20 19.30 7.31 -22.78
C ARG A 20 17.91 7.40 -23.42
N PRO A 21 17.61 6.58 -24.44
CA PRO A 21 16.26 6.54 -24.99
C PRO A 21 15.27 6.31 -23.84
N PRO A 22 14.08 6.95 -23.87
CA PRO A 22 13.05 6.68 -22.87
C PRO A 22 12.81 5.18 -22.83
N VAL A 23 12.75 4.66 -21.61
CA VAL A 23 12.48 3.26 -21.35
C VAL A 23 11.10 2.98 -21.91
N ALA A 24 11.05 2.14 -22.95
CA ALA A 24 9.78 1.67 -23.48
C ALA A 24 9.07 0.94 -22.34
N ALA A 25 7.82 1.32 -22.06
CA ALA A 25 6.95 0.62 -21.16
C ALA A 25 7.02 -0.89 -21.43
N GLN A 26 7.08 -1.73 -20.38
CA GLN A 26 6.98 -3.17 -20.59
C GLN A 26 5.57 -3.52 -21.08
N GLN A 27 5.44 -4.58 -21.87
CA GLN A 27 4.10 -5.02 -22.27
C GLN A 27 3.33 -5.45 -21.00
N PRO A 28 2.20 -4.80 -20.69
CA PRO A 28 1.42 -5.13 -19.50
C PRO A 28 0.87 -6.53 -19.65
N ASP A 29 0.89 -7.30 -18.57
CA ASP A 29 0.29 -8.63 -18.51
C ASP A 29 -1.23 -8.59 -18.24
N GLY A 30 -1.74 -7.46 -17.77
CA GLY A 30 -3.17 -7.19 -17.59
C GLY A 30 -3.90 -6.68 -18.84
N VAL A 31 -3.20 -6.50 -19.98
CA VAL A 31 -3.80 -5.86 -21.18
C VAL A 31 -3.52 -6.67 -22.45
N THR A 32 -4.56 -6.87 -23.25
CA THR A 32 -4.40 -7.33 -24.65
C THR A 32 -4.59 -6.16 -25.61
N VAL A 33 -3.50 -5.70 -26.24
CA VAL A 33 -3.56 -4.67 -27.30
C VAL A 33 -3.84 -5.29 -28.66
N ARG A 34 -4.82 -4.74 -29.39
CA ARG A 34 -5.27 -5.24 -30.70
C ARG A 34 -4.87 -4.34 -31.84
N ASP A 35 -4.97 -3.04 -31.65
CA ASP A 35 -4.70 -2.04 -32.68
C ASP A 35 -4.21 -0.73 -32.06
N VAL A 36 -3.42 0.02 -32.81
CA VAL A 36 -2.91 1.34 -32.45
C VAL A 36 -3.10 2.26 -33.64
N GLN A 37 -3.86 3.33 -33.43
CA GLN A 37 -4.17 4.35 -34.44
C GLN A 37 -3.72 5.71 -33.93
N GLN A 38 -3.34 6.60 -34.85
CA GLN A 38 -2.97 7.96 -34.49
C GLN A 38 -3.72 8.98 -35.35
N ARG A 39 -3.95 10.17 -34.80
CA ARG A 39 -4.64 11.27 -35.47
C ARG A 39 -3.89 12.58 -35.27
N ASP A 40 -3.67 13.27 -36.38
CA ASP A 40 -3.33 14.68 -36.44
C ASP A 40 -4.65 15.47 -36.41
N THR A 41 -4.88 16.23 -35.35
CA THR A 41 -6.11 16.96 -35.07
C THR A 41 -6.01 18.46 -35.37
N ASP A 42 -4.80 19.01 -35.48
CA ASP A 42 -4.56 20.42 -35.78
C ASP A 42 -3.99 20.69 -37.19
N GLY A 43 -3.55 19.65 -37.89
CA GLY A 43 -3.07 19.65 -39.26
C GLY A 43 -1.58 20.01 -39.42
N ASP A 44 -0.78 19.93 -38.36
CA ASP A 44 0.65 20.26 -38.39
C ASP A 44 1.54 19.13 -38.96
N GLY A 45 0.95 17.93 -39.18
CA GLY A 45 1.61 16.76 -39.72
C GLY A 45 2.22 15.82 -38.67
N GLN A 46 2.04 16.10 -37.37
CA GLN A 46 2.36 15.21 -36.25
C GLN A 46 1.07 14.63 -35.65
N PRO A 47 1.13 13.45 -35.02
CA PRO A 47 -0.01 12.91 -34.30
C PRO A 47 -0.23 13.66 -32.98
N ASP A 48 -1.47 14.07 -32.70
CA ASP A 48 -1.87 14.66 -31.41
C ASP A 48 -2.50 13.65 -30.46
N VAL A 49 -3.06 12.56 -31.03
CA VAL A 49 -3.78 11.54 -30.26
C VAL A 49 -3.40 10.15 -30.75
N THR A 50 -3.02 9.28 -29.83
CA THR A 50 -2.91 7.84 -30.04
C THR A 50 -4.13 7.14 -29.44
N ILE A 51 -4.78 6.27 -30.21
CA ILE A 51 -5.93 5.45 -29.80
C ILE A 51 -5.49 3.99 -29.79
N ILE A 52 -5.59 3.36 -28.63
CA ILE A 52 -5.21 1.97 -28.40
C ILE A 52 -6.48 1.14 -28.23
N ASP A 53 -6.82 0.28 -29.20
CA ASP A 53 -7.91 -0.70 -29.04
C ASP A 53 -7.37 -1.90 -28.26
N CYS A 54 -7.94 -2.17 -27.09
CA CYS A 54 -7.40 -3.14 -26.15
C CYS A 54 -8.49 -3.82 -25.32
N SER A 55 -8.08 -4.58 -24.31
CA SER A 55 -8.95 -5.25 -23.34
C SER A 55 -8.20 -5.29 -22.02
N PHE A 56 -8.75 -4.57 -21.04
CA PHE A 56 -8.26 -4.46 -19.66
C PHE A 56 -9.40 -4.58 -18.63
N ALA A 57 -10.63 -4.20 -18.98
CA ALA A 57 -11.82 -4.30 -18.15
C ALA A 57 -12.93 -5.12 -18.85
N THR A 58 -13.12 -4.94 -20.16
CA THR A 58 -14.11 -5.66 -20.95
C THR A 58 -13.47 -6.40 -22.12
N GLU A 59 -14.28 -7.09 -22.93
CA GLU A 59 -13.78 -7.67 -24.18
C GLU A 59 -13.23 -6.61 -25.14
N ARG A 60 -13.68 -5.36 -25.07
CA ARG A 60 -13.20 -4.30 -25.95
C ARG A 60 -13.24 -2.95 -25.25
N ASP A 61 -12.05 -2.44 -24.97
CA ASP A 61 -11.82 -1.15 -24.34
C ASP A 61 -10.96 -0.27 -25.24
N ARG A 62 -10.85 1.00 -24.88
CA ARG A 62 -9.96 1.96 -25.52
C ARG A 62 -9.16 2.73 -24.50
N VAL A 63 -7.94 3.07 -24.92
CA VAL A 63 -7.16 4.10 -24.25
C VAL A 63 -6.82 5.17 -25.28
N LEU A 64 -7.15 6.43 -24.98
CA LEU A 64 -6.80 7.58 -25.79
C LEU A 64 -5.69 8.33 -25.07
N VAL A 65 -4.54 8.47 -25.72
CA VAL A 65 -3.41 9.25 -25.22
C VAL A 65 -3.34 10.56 -25.99
N TYR A 66 -3.54 11.67 -25.31
CA TYR A 66 -3.45 13.02 -25.85
C TYR A 66 -2.06 13.59 -25.58
N ASP A 67 -1.38 14.01 -26.65
CA ASP A 67 -0.07 14.66 -26.58
C ASP A 67 -0.22 16.07 -26.00
N LEU A 68 0.34 16.31 -24.82
CA LEU A 68 0.44 17.67 -24.27
C LEU A 68 1.88 18.22 -24.35
N GLY A 69 2.84 17.37 -24.70
CA GLY A 69 4.26 17.66 -24.87
C GLY A 69 4.64 18.20 -26.24
N ASN A 70 3.85 17.87 -27.26
CA ASN A 70 4.17 17.98 -28.70
C ASN A 70 5.41 17.15 -29.08
N ASP A 71 5.55 15.95 -28.50
CA ASP A 71 6.64 15.01 -28.76
C ASP A 71 6.18 13.58 -29.13
N MET A 72 4.86 13.39 -29.33
CA MET A 72 4.29 12.14 -29.82
C MET A 72 4.84 11.76 -31.19
N GLN A 73 5.25 10.50 -31.33
CA GLN A 73 5.86 10.01 -32.57
C GLN A 73 4.89 9.15 -33.37
N ALA A 74 4.97 9.26 -34.70
CA ALA A 74 4.23 8.38 -35.60
C ALA A 74 4.75 6.93 -35.50
N ALA A 75 3.96 6.03 -34.90
CA ALA A 75 4.33 4.63 -34.69
C ALA A 75 3.10 3.70 -34.66
N SER A 76 3.31 2.42 -34.98
CA SER A 76 2.28 1.37 -34.93
C SER A 76 2.29 0.59 -33.61
N ASP A 77 3.22 0.90 -32.72
CA ASP A 77 3.34 0.31 -31.38
C ASP A 77 3.18 1.43 -30.37
N TRP A 78 2.23 1.27 -29.44
CA TRP A 78 1.91 2.32 -28.48
C TRP A 78 3.13 2.70 -27.64
N ARG A 79 4.01 1.74 -27.33
CA ARG A 79 5.24 1.95 -26.53
C ARG A 79 6.24 2.88 -27.18
N SER A 80 6.15 3.06 -28.50
CA SER A 80 6.96 4.01 -29.27
C SER A 80 6.18 5.26 -29.66
N ALA A 81 4.84 5.19 -29.63
CA ALA A 81 3.95 6.29 -29.98
C ALA A 81 3.76 7.25 -28.81
N THR A 82 3.67 6.73 -27.58
CA THR A 82 3.25 7.47 -26.38
C THR A 82 4.29 7.39 -25.27
N ASP A 83 4.14 8.24 -24.26
CA ASP A 83 4.93 8.14 -23.04
C ASP A 83 4.14 8.45 -21.76
N PHE A 84 4.85 8.51 -20.63
CA PHE A 84 4.30 8.80 -19.30
C PHE A 84 4.94 10.05 -18.69
N THR A 85 5.34 11.01 -19.54
CA THR A 85 6.11 12.20 -19.15
C THR A 85 5.24 13.46 -19.09
N ASN A 86 4.43 13.68 -20.10
CA ASN A 86 3.71 14.93 -20.36
C ASN A 86 2.39 14.70 -21.13
N ASP A 87 1.87 13.48 -21.11
CA ASP A 87 0.65 13.09 -21.82
C ASP A 87 -0.56 12.92 -20.89
N ALA A 88 -1.76 13.01 -21.44
CA ALA A 88 -2.99 12.60 -20.76
C ALA A 88 -3.53 11.27 -21.32
N TRP A 89 -3.67 10.28 -20.45
CA TRP A 89 -4.19 8.96 -20.76
C TRP A 89 -5.64 8.86 -20.29
N VAL A 90 -6.56 8.66 -21.24
CA VAL A 90 -8.01 8.54 -21.01
C VAL A 90 -8.42 7.09 -21.24
N PHE A 91 -8.95 6.45 -20.21
CA PHE A 91 -9.39 5.06 -20.23
C PHE A 91 -10.91 5.01 -20.46
N ASP A 92 -11.32 4.30 -21.52
CA ASP A 92 -12.69 4.09 -21.99
C ASP A 92 -12.97 2.59 -21.98
N ALA A 93 -13.42 2.09 -20.83
CA ALA A 93 -13.84 0.72 -20.59
C ALA A 93 -15.16 0.46 -21.33
N GLY A 94 -15.16 -0.54 -22.23
CA GLY A 94 -16.29 -0.82 -23.13
C GLY A 94 -16.24 -0.10 -24.47
N ALA A 95 -15.29 0.81 -24.67
CA ALA A 95 -15.06 1.54 -25.93
C ALA A 95 -16.30 2.30 -26.43
N ASP A 96 -17.08 2.87 -25.50
CA ASP A 96 -18.35 3.54 -25.78
C ASP A 96 -18.21 5.07 -25.95
N GLY A 97 -16.99 5.59 -25.73
CA GLY A 97 -16.65 7.00 -25.84
C GLY A 97 -16.76 7.78 -24.53
N THR A 98 -17.08 7.10 -23.43
CA THR A 98 -17.07 7.60 -22.07
C THR A 98 -15.68 7.36 -21.46
N ALA A 99 -15.28 8.17 -20.48
CA ALA A 99 -14.02 7.97 -19.78
C ALA A 99 -14.31 7.57 -18.34
N GLU A 100 -13.78 6.43 -17.88
CA GLU A 100 -13.93 5.97 -16.50
C GLU A 100 -12.73 6.38 -15.63
N LEU A 101 -11.61 6.70 -16.26
CA LEU A 101 -10.41 7.20 -15.59
C LEU A 101 -9.62 8.11 -16.53
N ILE A 102 -9.06 9.19 -15.99
CA ILE A 102 -8.04 10.00 -16.67
C ILE A 102 -6.78 10.07 -15.81
N ILE A 103 -5.62 9.79 -16.40
CA ILE A 103 -4.32 10.03 -15.77
C ILE A 103 -3.59 11.10 -16.56
N ARG A 104 -3.25 12.20 -15.89
CA ARG A 104 -2.39 13.24 -16.45
C ARG A 104 -0.96 13.05 -15.96
N PHE A 105 -0.05 12.79 -16.88
CA PHE A 105 1.38 12.74 -16.60
C PHE A 105 2.02 14.12 -16.79
N SER A 106 2.96 14.45 -15.93
CA SER A 106 3.75 15.68 -16.03
C SER A 106 5.10 15.51 -15.34
N THR A 107 6.01 16.45 -15.59
CA THR A 107 7.30 16.52 -14.89
C THR A 107 7.43 17.83 -14.14
N ASN A 108 7.97 17.78 -12.92
CA ASN A 108 8.37 18.96 -12.16
C ASN A 108 9.66 18.67 -11.40
N ASP A 109 10.67 19.54 -11.53
CA ASP A 109 11.94 19.42 -10.79
C ASP A 109 12.57 18.02 -10.83
N GLN A 110 12.55 17.38 -12.02
CA GLN A 110 13.03 16.00 -12.28
C GLN A 110 12.14 14.87 -11.72
N GLN A 111 11.08 15.18 -10.99
CA GLN A 111 10.09 14.20 -10.56
C GLN A 111 9.07 13.97 -11.68
N GLN A 112 8.71 12.70 -11.89
CA GLN A 112 7.54 12.34 -12.69
C GLN A 112 6.31 12.39 -11.80
N ILE A 113 5.20 12.93 -12.32
CA ILE A 113 3.95 13.11 -11.59
C ILE A 113 2.82 12.48 -12.40
N ALA A 114 2.02 11.65 -11.75
CA ALA A 114 0.78 11.11 -12.28
C ALA A 114 -0.38 11.62 -11.43
N GLU A 115 -1.33 12.30 -12.05
CA GLU A 115 -2.55 12.80 -11.42
C GLU A 115 -3.75 12.04 -11.97
N LEU A 116 -4.41 11.28 -11.10
CA LEU A 116 -5.53 10.41 -11.45
C LEU A 116 -6.85 11.09 -11.09
N PHE A 117 -7.78 11.09 -12.03
CA PHE A 117 -9.10 11.68 -11.93
C PHE A 117 -10.15 10.59 -12.21
N ASP A 118 -11.08 10.44 -11.28
CA ASP A 118 -12.19 9.50 -11.32
C ASP A 118 -13.54 10.23 -11.27
N ASP A 119 -14.65 9.49 -11.38
CA ASP A 119 -16.00 10.04 -11.32
C ASP A 119 -16.29 10.62 -9.91
N ARG A 120 -16.52 11.93 -9.88
CA ARG A 120 -16.82 12.70 -8.66
C ARG A 120 -18.29 13.08 -8.56
N THR A 121 -19.07 12.91 -9.62
CA THR A 121 -20.48 13.28 -9.69
C THR A 121 -21.43 12.07 -9.65
N SER A 122 -20.89 10.85 -9.66
CA SER A 122 -21.63 9.59 -9.66
C SER A 122 -22.52 9.42 -10.90
N ASP A 123 -22.09 9.96 -12.04
CA ASP A 123 -22.77 9.79 -13.33
C ASP A 123 -22.13 8.69 -14.21
N GLY A 124 -21.08 8.04 -13.70
CA GLY A 124 -20.37 6.93 -14.31
C GLY A 124 -19.24 7.37 -15.24
N MET A 125 -18.80 8.63 -15.19
CA MET A 125 -17.77 9.13 -16.10
C MET A 125 -16.90 10.24 -15.51
N VAL A 126 -15.76 10.48 -16.16
CA VAL A 126 -14.86 11.61 -15.92
C VAL A 126 -15.06 12.62 -17.04
N GLU A 127 -15.70 13.74 -16.75
CA GLU A 127 -15.91 14.79 -17.75
C GLU A 127 -14.58 15.43 -18.19
N TYR A 128 -14.34 15.53 -19.51
CA TYR A 128 -13.19 16.22 -20.09
C TYR A 128 -13.50 16.82 -21.46
N THR A 129 -12.64 17.75 -21.91
CA THR A 129 -12.65 18.33 -23.25
C THR A 129 -11.29 18.11 -23.89
N ALA A 130 -11.22 17.71 -25.15
CA ALA A 130 -9.97 17.48 -25.87
C ALA A 130 -9.70 18.44 -27.05
N SER A 131 -10.69 19.25 -27.46
CA SER A 131 -10.55 20.19 -28.57
C SER A 131 -11.17 21.55 -28.21
N PRO A 132 -10.48 22.68 -28.48
CA PRO A 132 -9.16 22.80 -29.12
C PRO A 132 -7.99 22.53 -28.16
N SER A 133 -8.24 22.20 -26.90
CA SER A 133 -7.21 21.92 -25.89
C SER A 133 -7.72 20.89 -24.88
N PHE A 134 -6.82 20.02 -24.40
CA PHE A 134 -7.15 19.08 -23.35
C PHE A 134 -7.40 19.77 -22.00
N ALA A 135 -8.52 19.46 -21.35
CA ALA A 135 -8.85 19.92 -20.01
C ALA A 135 -9.85 18.95 -19.36
N ILE A 136 -9.54 18.55 -18.14
CA ILE A 136 -10.45 17.77 -17.28
C ILE A 136 -11.46 18.75 -16.66
N ARG A 137 -12.74 18.36 -16.66
CA ARG A 137 -13.88 19.15 -16.19
C ARG A 137 -14.54 18.56 -14.96
N GLU A 138 -14.39 17.25 -14.76
CA GLU A 138 -14.93 16.49 -13.62
C GLU A 138 -14.61 17.13 -12.27
N SER A 139 -13.33 17.49 -12.07
CA SER A 139 -12.87 18.09 -10.84
C SER A 139 -11.66 18.98 -11.07
N LEU A 140 -11.47 19.94 -10.16
CA LEU A 140 -10.30 20.80 -10.16
C LEU A 140 -9.04 20.10 -9.63
N PHE A 141 -9.23 19.09 -8.77
CA PHE A 141 -8.15 18.39 -8.08
C PHE A 141 -8.14 16.92 -8.49
N ALA A 142 -6.97 16.29 -8.42
CA ALA A 142 -6.83 14.86 -8.65
C ALA A 142 -7.20 14.09 -7.38
N THR A 143 -7.81 12.93 -7.55
CA THR A 143 -8.19 12.04 -6.44
C THR A 143 -6.99 11.28 -5.91
N VAL A 144 -6.05 10.90 -6.78
CA VAL A 144 -4.74 10.37 -6.40
C VAL A 144 -3.66 11.13 -7.15
N GLN A 145 -2.60 11.50 -6.45
CA GLN A 145 -1.38 12.03 -7.06
C GLN A 145 -0.21 11.15 -6.65
N VAL A 146 0.57 10.68 -7.62
CA VAL A 146 1.80 9.91 -7.41
C VAL A 146 2.96 10.73 -7.94
N ARG A 147 4.03 10.86 -7.14
CA ARG A 147 5.29 11.50 -7.51
C ARG A 147 6.41 10.48 -7.42
N ALA A 148 7.17 10.33 -8.49
CA ALA A 148 8.32 9.43 -8.54
C ALA A 148 9.60 10.25 -8.76
N VAL A 149 10.56 10.13 -7.83
CA VAL A 149 11.78 10.96 -7.83
C VAL A 149 12.71 10.64 -9.01
N ASP A 150 12.75 9.37 -9.43
CA ASP A 150 13.64 8.87 -10.50
C ASP A 150 12.85 8.32 -11.70
N GLY A 151 11.62 8.79 -11.88
CA GLY A 151 10.69 8.32 -12.90
C GLY A 151 9.99 7.01 -12.56
N TRP A 152 9.21 6.46 -13.48
CA TRP A 152 8.34 5.30 -13.19
C TRP A 152 9.07 3.95 -13.21
N TRP A 153 10.26 3.90 -13.82
CA TRP A 153 11.07 2.69 -13.95
C TRP A 153 12.54 2.97 -13.57
N GLU A 154 13.12 2.08 -12.76
CA GLU A 154 14.53 2.08 -12.37
C GLU A 154 15.38 1.41 -13.45
N GLN A 155 16.35 2.15 -14.00
CA GLN A 155 17.36 1.66 -14.95
C GLN A 155 16.85 0.86 -16.18
N ALA A 156 15.58 1.03 -16.55
CA ALA A 156 14.91 0.33 -17.65
C ALA A 156 14.50 -1.13 -17.42
N GLU A 157 14.71 -1.68 -16.22
CA GLU A 157 14.43 -3.09 -15.95
C GLU A 157 13.37 -3.29 -14.86
N TRP A 158 13.30 -2.37 -13.89
CA TRP A 158 12.49 -2.54 -12.68
C TRP A 158 11.47 -1.41 -12.51
N VAL A 159 10.40 -1.70 -11.78
CA VAL A 159 9.41 -0.70 -11.37
C VAL A 159 10.04 0.16 -10.27
N ASN A 160 9.86 1.49 -10.32
CA ASN A 160 10.41 2.36 -9.28
C ASN A 160 9.47 2.41 -8.06
N TYR A 161 9.92 2.01 -6.88
CA TYR A 161 9.09 2.12 -5.68
C TYR A 161 9.40 3.33 -4.79
N ASN A 162 10.28 4.23 -5.20
CA ASN A 162 10.57 5.50 -4.51
C ASN A 162 9.51 6.55 -4.83
N LEU A 163 8.35 6.43 -4.18
CA LEU A 163 7.12 7.16 -4.48
C LEU A 163 6.61 8.00 -3.30
N ASP A 164 6.20 9.23 -3.58
CA ASP A 164 5.36 10.04 -2.68
C ASP A 164 3.95 10.13 -3.27
N ILE A 165 2.95 9.71 -2.51
CA ILE A 165 1.57 9.60 -2.97
C ILE A 165 0.67 10.40 -2.02
N SER A 166 -0.36 11.01 -2.57
CA SER A 166 -1.43 11.62 -1.80
C SER A 166 -2.79 11.24 -2.37
N THR A 167 -3.78 11.09 -1.50
CA THR A 167 -5.17 10.84 -1.89
C THR A 167 -6.06 11.97 -1.35
N ASP A 168 -7.06 12.39 -2.12
CA ASP A 168 -8.04 13.42 -1.74
C ASP A 168 -9.45 12.90 -2.09
N GLY A 169 -10.29 12.71 -1.08
CA GLY A 169 -11.63 12.13 -1.20
C GLY A 169 -11.75 10.68 -0.70
N PRO A 170 -12.89 10.03 -1.01
CA PRO A 170 -13.31 8.76 -0.42
C PRO A 170 -12.60 7.54 -1.04
N VAL A 171 -11.26 7.54 -1.03
CA VAL A 171 -10.42 6.44 -1.50
C VAL A 171 -9.94 5.59 -0.32
N ARG A 172 -10.21 4.29 -0.34
CA ARG A 172 -9.71 3.39 0.70
C ARG A 172 -8.17 3.35 0.67
N THR A 173 -7.55 3.97 1.66
CA THR A 173 -6.07 4.14 1.74
C THR A 173 -5.49 3.67 3.06
N MET A 174 -6.34 3.48 4.08
CA MET A 174 -5.95 3.08 5.43
C MET A 174 -6.79 1.88 5.88
N PHE A 175 -6.22 1.07 6.77
CA PHE A 175 -6.98 0.10 7.55
C PHE A 175 -8.14 0.77 8.30
N SER A 176 -9.21 0.02 8.58
CA SER A 176 -10.45 0.55 9.16
C SER A 176 -11.07 1.71 8.35
N TRP A 177 -10.93 1.67 7.02
CA TRP A 177 -11.48 2.68 6.11
C TRP A 177 -12.94 3.08 6.39
N SER A 178 -13.79 2.14 6.81
CA SER A 178 -15.19 2.42 7.13
C SER A 178 -15.38 3.51 8.19
N ASP A 179 -14.43 3.64 9.11
CA ASP A 179 -14.47 4.63 10.19
C ASP A 179 -14.14 6.04 9.68
N TYR A 180 -13.45 6.10 8.53
CA TYR A 180 -13.03 7.33 7.88
C TYR A 180 -14.03 7.91 6.89
N ILE A 181 -14.93 7.10 6.32
CA ILE A 181 -15.82 7.53 5.23
C ILE A 181 -16.63 8.78 5.59
N GLN A 182 -17.05 8.91 6.86
CA GLN A 182 -17.82 10.08 7.33
C GLN A 182 -16.96 11.35 7.48
N ILE A 183 -15.64 11.19 7.57
CA ILE A 183 -14.66 12.26 7.84
C ILE A 183 -14.03 12.75 6.53
N LEU A 184 -13.75 11.83 5.59
CA LEU A 184 -12.90 12.06 4.40
C LEU A 184 -13.68 12.26 3.09
N SER A 185 -14.89 12.82 3.20
CA SER A 185 -15.76 13.05 2.03
C SER A 185 -15.45 14.33 1.26
N ASN A 186 -14.41 15.08 1.63
CA ASN A 186 -14.18 16.43 1.11
C ASN A 186 -13.07 16.43 0.05
N HIS A 187 -13.44 16.12 -1.20
CA HIS A 187 -12.54 16.26 -2.36
C HIS A 187 -12.24 17.75 -2.65
N ASN A 188 -11.24 18.32 -1.98
CA ASN A 188 -11.09 19.78 -1.82
C ASN A 188 -9.73 20.36 -2.22
N GLY A 189 -8.81 19.52 -2.69
CA GLY A 189 -7.44 19.85 -3.07
C GLY A 189 -6.44 19.76 -1.93
N THR A 190 -6.88 19.40 -0.73
CA THR A 190 -6.02 19.07 0.41
C THR A 190 -6.02 17.56 0.56
N PRO A 191 -4.84 16.90 0.55
CA PRO A 191 -4.76 15.47 0.80
C PRO A 191 -5.48 15.07 2.10
N ASP A 192 -6.10 13.90 2.08
CA ASP A 192 -6.62 13.20 3.25
C ASP A 192 -5.58 12.22 3.81
N PHE A 193 -4.82 11.56 2.93
CA PHE A 193 -3.68 10.73 3.30
C PHE A 193 -2.46 11.07 2.47
N THR A 194 -1.32 10.75 3.06
CA THR A 194 -0.03 10.68 2.37
C THR A 194 0.52 9.27 2.50
N ILE A 195 1.15 8.78 1.45
CA ILE A 195 1.83 7.49 1.42
C ILE A 195 3.24 7.71 0.91
N GLN A 196 4.21 7.11 1.58
CA GLN A 196 5.59 7.05 1.14
C GLN A 196 5.95 5.58 0.95
N VAL A 197 6.34 5.23 -0.26
CA VAL A 197 6.90 3.91 -0.58
C VAL A 197 8.37 4.13 -0.89
N ARG A 198 9.23 3.24 -0.41
CA ARG A 198 10.67 3.32 -0.68
C ARG A 198 11.27 1.95 -0.97
N ASP A 199 12.26 2.02 -1.84
CA ASP A 199 13.16 0.94 -2.26
C ASP A 199 14.57 1.57 -2.26
N PRO A 200 15.23 1.67 -1.08
CA PRO A 200 16.49 2.39 -0.94
C PRO A 200 17.67 1.72 -1.65
N ASP A 201 17.63 0.41 -1.87
CA ASP A 201 18.69 -0.34 -2.54
C ASP A 201 18.45 -0.55 -4.04
N ARG A 202 17.27 -0.18 -4.52
CA ARG A 202 16.88 -0.02 -5.93
C ARG A 202 16.86 -1.33 -6.70
N ASP A 203 16.41 -2.38 -6.05
CA ASP A 203 16.34 -3.71 -6.63
C ASP A 203 15.02 -3.97 -7.38
N GLY A 204 14.05 -3.04 -7.27
CA GLY A 204 12.72 -3.17 -7.84
C GLY A 204 11.69 -3.78 -6.90
N ARG A 205 11.98 -3.86 -5.60
CA ARG A 205 11.09 -4.35 -4.55
C ARG A 205 11.03 -3.31 -3.43
N PRO A 206 9.82 -2.93 -2.97
CA PRO A 206 9.71 -1.97 -1.89
C PRO A 206 10.03 -2.60 -0.52
N ASP A 207 10.94 -1.99 0.24
CA ASP A 207 11.25 -2.39 1.62
C ASP A 207 10.19 -1.93 2.61
N TYR A 208 9.61 -0.74 2.40
CA TYR A 208 8.60 -0.22 3.31
C TYR A 208 7.59 0.72 2.63
N GLN A 209 6.40 0.73 3.22
CA GLN A 209 5.33 1.67 2.94
C GLN A 209 4.89 2.32 4.24
N TRP A 210 4.90 3.64 4.27
CA TRP A 210 4.37 4.45 5.37
C TRP A 210 3.15 5.23 4.89
N VAL A 211 1.99 4.98 5.49
CA VAL A 211 0.76 5.74 5.29
C VAL A 211 0.51 6.61 6.51
N ASP A 212 0.20 7.87 6.30
CA ASP A 212 -0.11 8.82 7.36
C ASP A 212 -1.34 9.64 6.98
N ILE A 213 -2.19 9.93 7.96
CA ILE A 213 -3.26 10.89 7.75
C ILE A 213 -2.66 12.29 7.53
N ALA A 214 -3.19 13.00 6.55
CA ALA A 214 -2.68 14.31 6.19
C ALA A 214 -2.88 15.33 7.31
N GLU A 215 -1.94 16.28 7.38
CA GLU A 215 -1.99 17.36 8.36
C GLU A 215 -3.20 18.27 8.14
N GLY A 216 -3.87 18.65 9.24
CA GLY A 216 -4.99 19.59 9.21
C GLY A 216 -6.36 18.92 9.18
N LEU A 217 -6.44 17.59 9.03
CA LEU A 217 -7.68 16.86 9.29
C LEU A 217 -8.02 16.94 10.79
N ALA A 218 -9.20 17.49 11.09
CA ALA A 218 -9.66 17.72 12.45
C ALA A 218 -10.17 16.43 13.09
N LEU A 219 -9.25 15.51 13.38
CA LEU A 219 -9.57 14.32 14.17
C LEU A 219 -9.47 14.62 15.66
N SER A 220 -10.49 14.21 16.41
CA SER A 220 -10.46 14.16 17.86
C SER A 220 -9.78 12.86 18.33
N SER A 221 -9.13 12.88 19.49
CA SER A 221 -8.58 11.65 20.09
C SER A 221 -9.66 10.59 20.34
N SER A 222 -10.94 10.97 20.45
CA SER A 222 -12.07 10.06 20.62
C SER A 222 -12.52 9.34 19.34
N ASP A 223 -12.01 9.72 18.17
CA ASP A 223 -12.45 9.12 16.90
C ASP A 223 -11.97 7.67 16.73
N ASN A 224 -10.99 7.21 17.51
CA ASN A 224 -10.49 5.83 17.50
C ASN A 224 -10.02 5.31 16.13
N VAL A 225 -9.49 6.19 15.29
CA VAL A 225 -9.03 5.85 13.93
C VAL A 225 -7.50 5.75 13.85
N VAL A 226 -6.99 4.86 12.99
CA VAL A 226 -5.53 4.60 12.78
C VAL A 226 -4.87 5.74 12.01
N ARG A 227 -4.14 6.62 12.69
CA ARG A 227 -3.53 7.81 12.07
C ARG A 227 -2.26 7.51 11.29
N THR A 228 -1.51 6.49 11.71
CA THR A 228 -0.26 6.07 11.05
C THR A 228 -0.26 4.56 10.84
N SER A 229 0.14 4.15 9.64
CA SER A 229 0.39 2.76 9.26
C SER A 229 1.78 2.61 8.65
N LEU A 230 2.51 1.58 9.03
CA LEU A 230 3.80 1.22 8.43
C LEU A 230 3.78 -0.27 8.09
N MET A 231 4.11 -0.63 6.86
CA MET A 231 4.39 -2.00 6.42
C MET A 231 5.88 -2.12 6.09
N VAL A 232 6.52 -3.21 6.49
CA VAL A 232 7.95 -3.45 6.27
C VAL A 232 8.15 -4.87 5.74
N ASN A 233 8.94 -4.98 4.68
CA ASN A 233 9.41 -6.21 4.07
C ASN A 233 10.92 -6.38 4.30
N PRO A 234 11.35 -6.97 5.42
CA PRO A 234 12.77 -7.15 5.70
C PRO A 234 13.40 -8.31 4.91
N ALA A 235 12.62 -9.21 4.31
CA ALA A 235 13.12 -10.33 3.51
C ALA A 235 13.45 -9.92 2.07
N ASP A 236 12.97 -8.75 1.63
CA ASP A 236 13.22 -8.21 0.30
C ASP A 236 12.82 -9.19 -0.83
N ASP A 237 11.64 -9.78 -0.70
CA ASP A 237 11.11 -10.83 -1.59
C ASP A 237 9.74 -10.48 -2.17
N GLU A 238 9.38 -9.20 -2.20
CA GLU A 238 8.10 -8.73 -2.76
C GLU A 238 7.96 -9.23 -4.22
N PRO A 239 6.88 -9.96 -4.56
CA PRO A 239 6.70 -10.45 -5.91
C PRO A 239 6.57 -9.29 -6.91
N PRO A 240 7.06 -9.45 -8.15
CA PRO A 240 6.81 -8.47 -9.21
C PRO A 240 5.31 -8.23 -9.41
N VAL A 241 4.92 -6.98 -9.65
CA VAL A 241 3.52 -6.64 -9.91
C VAL A 241 3.01 -7.35 -11.16
N ARG A 242 1.81 -7.92 -11.06
CA ARG A 242 1.10 -8.60 -12.15
C ARG A 242 -0.32 -8.09 -12.30
N GLY A 243 -0.81 -8.05 -13.54
CA GLY A 243 -2.12 -7.53 -13.89
C GLY A 243 -2.14 -6.01 -14.09
N ALA A 244 -0.99 -5.39 -14.35
CA ALA A 244 -0.89 -3.96 -14.57
C ALA A 244 -1.57 -3.53 -15.88
N ILE A 245 -2.13 -2.32 -15.89
CA ILE A 245 -2.82 -1.72 -17.03
C ILE A 245 -2.01 -0.52 -17.53
N PHE A 246 -1.14 -0.76 -18.53
CA PHE A 246 -0.20 0.20 -19.14
C PHE A 246 0.86 0.80 -18.19
N TRP A 247 0.48 1.18 -16.96
CA TRP A 247 1.30 1.75 -15.91
C TRP A 247 1.37 0.78 -14.72
N PRO A 248 2.56 0.54 -14.11
CA PRO A 248 2.77 -0.56 -13.18
C PRO A 248 1.91 -0.51 -11.92
N TYR A 249 1.39 0.65 -11.54
CA TYR A 249 0.60 0.78 -10.32
C TYR A 249 -0.91 0.71 -10.54
N LEU A 250 -1.38 0.73 -11.80
CA LEU A 250 -2.80 0.72 -12.14
C LEU A 250 -3.29 -0.69 -12.44
N GLY A 251 -4.41 -1.07 -11.82
CA GLY A 251 -5.07 -2.35 -12.04
C GLY A 251 -6.59 -2.29 -11.93
N SER A 252 -7.23 -3.41 -12.25
CA SER A 252 -8.67 -3.64 -12.07
C SER A 252 -8.91 -4.36 -10.74
N ASP A 253 -10.01 -3.98 -10.07
CA ASP A 253 -10.65 -4.65 -8.91
C ASP A 253 -9.76 -5.70 -8.19
N SER A 254 -8.82 -5.21 -7.36
CA SER A 254 -7.94 -6.02 -6.53
C SER A 254 -8.34 -6.00 -5.07
N SER A 255 -7.75 -6.86 -4.23
CA SER A 255 -7.88 -6.68 -2.79
C SER A 255 -7.02 -5.51 -2.32
N TYR A 256 -7.46 -4.81 -1.26
CA TYR A 256 -6.66 -3.76 -0.60
C TYR A 256 -5.37 -4.34 0.00
N THR A 257 -5.44 -5.54 0.57
CA THR A 257 -4.29 -6.28 1.09
C THR A 257 -3.82 -7.31 0.07
N LYS A 258 -2.52 -7.61 0.08
CA LYS A 258 -1.96 -8.66 -0.79
C LYS A 258 -2.19 -10.06 -0.21
N ASP A 259 -2.40 -11.02 -1.12
CA ASP A 259 -2.37 -12.44 -0.81
C ASP A 259 -0.93 -12.98 -0.97
N TYR A 260 -0.61 -14.09 -0.29
CA TYR A 260 0.70 -14.74 -0.38
C TYR A 260 1.10 -15.04 -1.83
N GLY A 261 2.31 -14.60 -2.20
CA GLY A 261 2.88 -14.81 -3.53
C GLY A 261 2.22 -14.01 -4.68
N ILE A 262 1.28 -13.10 -4.38
CA ILE A 262 0.58 -12.30 -5.37
C ILE A 262 0.79 -10.81 -5.08
N SER A 263 1.24 -10.07 -6.10
CA SER A 263 1.42 -8.62 -6.04
C SER A 263 0.58 -7.99 -7.15
N PRO A 264 -0.70 -7.62 -6.90
CA PRO A 264 -1.49 -6.88 -7.87
C PRO A 264 -1.04 -5.41 -7.91
N PRO A 265 -1.46 -4.62 -8.91
CA PRO A 265 -1.22 -3.19 -8.90
C PRO A 265 -1.97 -2.56 -7.71
N PRO A 266 -1.32 -1.68 -6.93
CA PRO A 266 -1.88 -1.14 -5.70
C PRO A 266 -2.99 -0.11 -5.91
N ILE A 267 -3.09 0.53 -7.08
CA ILE A 267 -4.17 1.47 -7.39
C ILE A 267 -5.23 0.73 -8.19
N SER A 268 -6.38 0.50 -7.56
CA SER A 268 -7.46 -0.30 -8.13
C SER A 268 -8.63 0.57 -8.55
N ILE A 269 -9.13 0.33 -9.76
CA ILE A 269 -10.32 1.00 -10.30
C ILE A 269 -11.50 0.05 -10.29
N ASP A 270 -12.66 0.55 -9.87
CA ASP A 270 -13.96 -0.03 -10.19
C ASP A 270 -14.43 0.60 -11.50
N TRP A 271 -14.23 -0.12 -12.60
CA TRP A 271 -14.57 0.35 -13.95
C TRP A 271 -16.07 0.48 -14.20
N GLU A 272 -16.92 -0.28 -13.49
CA GLU A 272 -18.39 -0.15 -13.63
C GLU A 272 -18.87 1.16 -13.01
N ARG A 273 -18.20 1.60 -11.95
CA ARG A 273 -18.55 2.81 -11.20
C ARG A 273 -17.70 4.03 -11.57
N ALA A 274 -16.67 3.86 -12.40
CA ALA A 274 -15.68 4.88 -12.74
C ALA A 274 -15.00 5.52 -11.52
N VAL A 275 -14.75 4.76 -10.45
CA VAL A 275 -14.12 5.27 -9.21
C VAL A 275 -12.85 4.52 -8.85
N ILE A 276 -11.89 5.23 -8.26
CA ILE A 276 -10.73 4.62 -7.61
C ILE A 276 -11.22 4.01 -6.30
N ASN A 277 -11.22 2.68 -6.23
CA ASN A 277 -11.72 1.94 -5.07
C ASN A 277 -10.74 2.10 -3.88
N HIS A 278 -9.46 1.86 -4.14
CA HIS A 278 -8.40 1.97 -3.15
C HIS A 278 -7.03 2.31 -3.73
N VAL A 279 -6.19 2.88 -2.87
CA VAL A 279 -4.74 2.77 -2.96
C VAL A 279 -4.31 1.79 -1.87
N GLY A 280 -4.02 0.56 -2.28
CA GLY A 280 -3.72 -0.57 -1.42
C GLY A 280 -2.23 -0.68 -1.09
N GLU A 281 -1.84 -1.90 -0.76
CA GLU A 281 -0.47 -2.24 -0.39
C GLU A 281 0.47 -2.22 -1.60
N PHE A 282 1.50 -1.37 -1.54
CA PHE A 282 2.72 -1.49 -2.33
C PHE A 282 3.68 -2.49 -1.67
N VAL A 283 3.79 -2.45 -0.33
CA VAL A 283 4.45 -3.48 0.48
C VAL A 283 3.38 -4.32 1.13
N GLY A 284 3.40 -5.63 0.86
CA GLY A 284 2.43 -6.53 1.47
C GLY A 284 2.56 -6.53 2.99
N SER A 285 1.43 -6.43 3.69
CA SER A 285 1.43 -6.57 5.15
C SER A 285 1.39 -8.02 5.62
N ARG A 286 0.90 -8.93 4.76
CA ARG A 286 0.53 -10.33 5.05
C ARG A 286 0.88 -11.26 3.87
N PHE A 287 2.05 -11.08 3.27
CA PHE A 287 2.38 -11.71 1.99
C PHE A 287 3.57 -12.69 2.04
N ASN A 288 4.36 -12.64 3.12
CA ASN A 288 5.50 -13.53 3.37
C ASN A 288 5.61 -13.85 4.87
N ASP A 289 6.64 -14.60 5.22
CA ASP A 289 6.96 -15.08 6.56
C ASP A 289 7.91 -14.17 7.36
N ALA A 290 8.21 -12.97 6.87
CA ALA A 290 9.14 -12.03 7.50
C ALA A 290 8.57 -10.62 7.65
N ALA A 291 7.41 -10.35 7.05
CA ALA A 291 6.76 -9.07 7.05
C ALA A 291 6.29 -8.71 8.46
N TRP A 292 6.27 -7.40 8.71
CA TRP A 292 5.63 -6.87 9.89
C TRP A 292 5.07 -5.49 9.60
N PHE A 293 4.09 -5.10 10.40
CA PHE A 293 3.47 -3.80 10.28
C PHE A 293 3.13 -3.19 11.64
N VAL A 294 2.88 -1.89 11.60
CA VAL A 294 2.43 -1.07 12.72
C VAL A 294 1.18 -0.33 12.29
N TYR A 295 0.11 -0.45 13.07
CA TYR A 295 -1.02 0.48 13.05
C TYR A 295 -1.06 1.24 14.37
N SER A 296 -1.10 2.56 14.31
CA SER A 296 -1.12 3.43 15.49
C SER A 296 -2.30 4.38 15.43
N LEU A 297 -3.01 4.52 16.55
CA LEU A 297 -4.05 5.54 16.71
C LEU A 297 -3.39 6.90 16.92
N GLU A 298 -2.28 6.97 17.65
CA GLU A 298 -1.47 8.18 17.71
C GLU A 298 -0.64 8.34 16.46
N ARG A 299 -0.48 9.59 16.01
CA ARG A 299 0.33 9.89 14.84
C ARG A 299 1.82 9.74 15.20
N ILE A 300 2.55 8.90 14.46
CA ILE A 300 3.99 8.75 14.64
C ILE A 300 4.66 9.74 13.68
N THR A 301 5.45 10.67 14.23
CA THR A 301 6.11 11.71 13.43
C THR A 301 7.60 11.76 13.71
N PRO A 302 8.43 12.27 12.78
CA PRO A 302 9.88 12.41 13.01
C PRO A 302 10.23 13.39 14.15
N ALA A 303 9.29 14.21 14.60
CA ALA A 303 9.54 15.32 15.53
C ALA A 303 9.45 14.89 17.01
N GLU A 304 8.76 13.80 17.32
CA GLU A 304 8.47 13.36 18.68
C GLU A 304 8.55 11.84 18.80
N LEU A 305 9.03 11.36 19.95
CA LEU A 305 8.98 9.95 20.28
C LEU A 305 7.54 9.58 20.69
N THR A 306 6.80 8.99 19.76
CA THR A 306 5.41 8.53 19.98
C THR A 306 5.40 7.05 20.40
N SER A 307 4.48 6.67 21.27
CA SER A 307 4.17 5.26 21.52
C SER A 307 3.21 4.74 20.46
N ALA A 308 3.59 3.68 19.75
CA ALA A 308 2.67 3.01 18.85
C ALA A 308 1.63 2.23 19.67
N ASN A 309 0.36 2.63 19.58
CA ASN A 309 -0.65 2.37 20.62
C ASN A 309 -1.88 1.61 20.12
N PHE A 310 -1.75 0.83 19.04
CA PHE A 310 -2.78 -0.10 18.59
C PHE A 310 -2.16 -1.43 18.17
N GLU A 311 -1.89 -1.70 16.90
CA GLU A 311 -1.23 -2.96 16.49
C GLU A 311 0.26 -2.71 16.25
N ALA A 312 1.11 -2.97 17.25
CA ALA A 312 2.51 -2.53 17.22
C ALA A 312 3.48 -3.42 18.02
N PRO A 313 4.25 -4.32 17.37
CA PRO A 313 4.08 -4.76 15.98
C PRO A 313 3.02 -5.84 15.83
N PHE A 314 2.55 -6.00 14.60
CA PHE A 314 2.05 -7.26 14.08
C PHE A 314 3.16 -7.87 13.21
N GLY A 315 3.61 -9.09 13.50
CA GLY A 315 4.72 -9.72 12.76
C GLY A 315 4.49 -11.20 12.42
N PHE A 316 5.12 -11.60 11.32
CA PHE A 316 5.17 -12.95 10.78
C PHE A 316 6.59 -13.51 10.88
N TYR A 317 6.74 -14.82 11.06
CA TYR A 317 8.03 -15.48 11.22
C TYR A 317 8.02 -16.88 10.60
N ASP A 318 9.09 -17.18 9.85
CA ASP A 318 9.47 -18.54 9.43
C ASP A 318 10.02 -19.32 10.64
N LEU A 319 9.16 -20.13 11.26
CA LEU A 319 9.55 -20.96 12.40
C LEU A 319 10.17 -22.29 11.94
N ALA A 320 9.75 -22.79 10.77
CA ALA A 320 10.23 -24.05 10.21
C ALA A 320 11.63 -23.95 9.58
N ARG A 321 12.03 -22.75 9.18
CA ARG A 321 13.27 -22.41 8.46
C ARG A 321 13.38 -23.12 7.13
N ASP A 322 12.31 -23.14 6.37
CA ASP A 322 12.25 -23.76 5.05
C ASP A 322 12.11 -22.76 3.89
N ASP A 323 12.06 -21.45 4.18
CA ASP A 323 12.05 -20.37 3.20
C ASP A 323 10.94 -20.56 2.13
N ASP A 324 9.76 -21.04 2.53
CA ASP A 324 8.65 -21.30 1.60
C ASP A 324 7.75 -20.06 1.38
N GLY A 325 7.98 -18.99 2.16
CA GLY A 325 7.25 -17.73 2.10
C GLY A 325 5.92 -17.74 2.86
N PHE A 326 5.62 -18.80 3.61
CA PHE A 326 4.44 -18.89 4.46
C PHE A 326 4.86 -18.86 5.94
N PRO A 327 4.17 -18.10 6.80
CA PRO A 327 4.55 -18.02 8.20
C PRO A 327 4.05 -19.24 8.99
N GLU A 328 4.93 -19.85 9.77
CA GLU A 328 4.53 -20.79 10.83
C GLU A 328 4.29 -20.09 12.16
N LEU A 329 4.63 -18.82 12.31
CA LEU A 329 4.36 -18.05 13.51
C LEU A 329 3.84 -16.65 13.16
N GLN A 330 2.74 -16.29 13.81
CA GLN A 330 2.15 -14.97 13.75
C GLN A 330 2.02 -14.41 15.17
N VAL A 331 2.49 -13.19 15.39
CA VAL A 331 2.35 -12.48 16.67
C VAL A 331 1.77 -11.09 16.44
N ARG A 332 0.61 -10.81 17.04
CA ARG A 332 -0.06 -9.51 17.00
C ARG A 332 -0.13 -8.96 18.41
N VAL A 333 0.40 -7.75 18.60
CA VAL A 333 0.30 -7.01 19.86
C VAL A 333 -0.67 -5.86 19.67
N GLU A 334 -1.87 -5.99 20.24
CA GLU A 334 -2.73 -4.85 20.50
C GLU A 334 -2.29 -4.18 21.80
N VAL A 335 -1.85 -2.94 21.71
CA VAL A 335 -1.66 -2.06 22.85
C VAL A 335 -2.95 -1.28 23.02
N THR A 336 -3.60 -1.39 24.17
CA THR A 336 -4.84 -0.67 24.43
C THR A 336 -4.60 0.44 25.44
N GLU A 337 -4.88 1.67 25.01
CA GLU A 337 -4.98 2.80 25.92
C GLU A 337 -6.21 2.68 26.85
N PRO A 338 -6.20 3.40 28.00
CA PRO A 338 -7.34 3.49 28.92
C PRO A 338 -8.70 3.83 28.29
N TYR A 339 -8.73 4.35 27.06
CA TYR A 339 -9.95 4.77 26.38
C TYR A 339 -10.86 3.61 25.97
N PHE A 340 -10.32 2.45 25.56
CA PHE A 340 -11.14 1.27 25.23
C PHE A 340 -11.67 0.54 26.47
N PHE A 341 -11.08 0.80 27.65
CA PHE A 341 -11.49 0.23 28.92
C PHE A 341 -11.59 1.35 29.97
N GLU A 342 -12.71 2.08 29.97
CA GLU A 342 -13.01 3.07 31.00
C GLU A 342 -12.65 2.52 32.40
N GLY A 343 -11.66 3.14 33.05
CA GLY A 343 -11.24 2.79 34.41
C GLY A 343 -9.87 2.11 34.54
N PHE A 344 -9.10 1.89 33.47
CA PHE A 344 -7.72 1.38 33.58
C PHE A 344 -6.66 2.48 33.68
N PRO A 345 -5.83 2.53 34.74
CA PRO A 345 -4.76 3.51 34.86
C PRO A 345 -3.47 3.14 34.12
N HIS A 346 -3.41 1.99 33.44
CA HIS A 346 -2.17 1.42 32.88
C HIS A 346 -2.35 0.86 31.47
N TRP A 347 -1.27 0.90 30.70
CA TRP A 347 -1.12 0.23 29.42
C TRP A 347 -1.43 -1.26 29.56
N THR A 348 -2.30 -1.77 28.70
CA THR A 348 -2.64 -3.18 28.62
C THR A 348 -2.27 -3.70 27.24
N GLN A 349 -1.63 -4.85 27.19
CA GLN A 349 -1.38 -5.56 25.94
C GLN A 349 -2.31 -6.74 25.82
N VAL A 350 -2.89 -6.89 24.65
CA VAL A 350 -3.58 -8.09 24.19
C VAL A 350 -2.73 -8.68 23.08
N VAL A 351 -2.25 -9.90 23.27
CA VAL A 351 -1.40 -10.58 22.30
C VAL A 351 -2.13 -11.77 21.73
N ARG A 352 -2.17 -11.86 20.40
CA ARG A 352 -2.48 -13.10 19.67
C ARG A 352 -1.15 -13.72 19.25
N TYR A 353 -0.92 -14.96 19.62
CA TYR A 353 0.27 -15.74 19.28
C TYR A 353 -0.18 -17.06 18.64
N SER A 354 -0.19 -17.13 17.31
CA SER A 354 -0.67 -18.29 16.55
C SER A 354 0.50 -19.00 15.87
N TRP A 355 0.50 -20.33 15.83
CA TRP A 355 1.53 -21.07 15.10
C TRP A 355 1.04 -22.33 14.40
N ASP A 356 1.68 -22.63 13.26
CA ASP A 356 1.61 -23.89 12.54
C ASP A 356 2.69 -24.81 13.13
N GLN A 357 2.26 -25.81 13.90
CA GLN A 357 3.16 -26.75 14.55
C GLN A 357 3.74 -27.76 13.58
N HIS A 358 3.02 -28.04 12.49
CA HIS A 358 3.30 -29.13 11.57
C HIS A 358 3.88 -28.68 10.23
N ASN A 359 3.97 -27.37 9.99
CA ASN A 359 4.32 -26.75 8.72
C ASN A 359 3.49 -27.37 7.59
N THR A 360 2.19 -27.11 7.65
CA THR A 360 1.19 -27.61 6.70
C THR A 360 0.39 -26.48 6.05
N GLN A 361 0.82 -25.23 6.24
CA GLN A 361 0.09 -24.01 5.88
C GLN A 361 -1.31 -24.00 6.52
N ASN A 362 -1.38 -24.42 7.79
CA ASN A 362 -2.59 -24.40 8.60
C ASN A 362 -2.20 -24.07 10.04
N TRP A 363 -2.93 -23.14 10.65
CA TRP A 363 -2.72 -22.81 12.06
C TRP A 363 -3.20 -23.97 12.94
N ASP A 364 -2.31 -24.48 13.78
CA ASP A 364 -2.63 -25.57 14.72
C ASP A 364 -3.07 -25.03 16.07
N TYR A 365 -2.41 -23.96 16.53
CA TYR A 365 -2.58 -23.47 17.89
C TYR A 365 -2.55 -21.95 17.98
N LYS A 366 -3.20 -21.45 19.03
CA LYS A 366 -3.15 -20.04 19.42
C LYS A 366 -3.11 -19.88 20.93
N LEU A 367 -2.37 -18.87 21.38
CA LEU A 367 -2.54 -18.24 22.68
C LEU A 367 -3.12 -16.82 22.52
N ASP A 368 -4.21 -16.51 23.22
CA ASP A 368 -4.61 -15.13 23.48
C ASP A 368 -4.15 -14.75 24.88
N LEU A 369 -3.34 -13.70 24.99
CA LEU A 369 -2.67 -13.30 26.22
C LEU A 369 -3.06 -11.88 26.60
N VAL A 370 -3.26 -11.62 27.88
CA VAL A 370 -3.56 -10.28 28.37
C VAL A 370 -2.73 -9.95 29.61
N GLY A 371 -2.09 -8.79 29.59
CA GLY A 371 -1.18 -8.37 30.64
C GLY A 371 -0.88 -6.87 30.60
N SER A 372 -0.23 -6.39 31.64
CA SER A 372 0.28 -5.02 31.73
C SER A 372 1.79 -5.07 31.87
N HIS A 373 2.47 -4.90 30.75
CA HIS A 373 3.91 -4.92 30.65
C HIS A 373 4.41 -3.58 30.14
N GLU A 374 5.48 -3.09 30.75
CA GLU A 374 6.17 -1.91 30.25
C GLU A 374 6.82 -2.23 28.90
N VAL A 375 6.58 -1.36 27.92
CA VAL A 375 7.28 -1.32 26.65
C VAL A 375 8.15 -0.08 26.67
N ALA A 376 9.42 -0.25 27.03
CA ALA A 376 10.37 0.85 27.17
C ALA A 376 11.37 0.94 26.00
N SER A 377 11.24 0.05 25.01
CA SER A 377 12.15 0.01 23.87
C SER A 377 11.80 1.13 22.90
N THR A 378 12.82 1.90 22.51
CA THR A 378 12.77 2.80 21.36
C THR A 378 13.21 2.01 20.12
N VAL A 379 12.36 1.96 19.11
CA VAL A 379 12.60 1.32 17.83
C VAL A 379 12.77 2.41 16.77
N ALA A 380 13.86 2.35 16.03
CA ALA A 380 14.07 3.19 14.86
C ALA A 380 13.25 2.63 13.70
N LEU A 381 12.22 3.38 13.30
CA LEU A 381 11.46 3.13 12.07
C LEU A 381 12.15 3.90 10.92
N PRO A 382 11.83 3.58 9.66
CA PRO A 382 12.45 4.25 8.52
C PRO A 382 12.27 5.79 8.47
N PHE A 383 11.25 6.32 9.16
CA PHE A 383 10.90 7.74 9.14
C PHE A 383 10.93 8.42 10.52
N ALA A 384 10.93 7.67 11.62
CA ALA A 384 10.82 8.20 12.98
C ALA A 384 11.28 7.18 14.03
N ASP A 385 11.45 7.62 15.26
CA ASP A 385 11.60 6.72 16.41
C ASP A 385 10.24 6.51 17.09
N ALA A 386 9.93 5.29 17.47
CA ALA A 386 8.69 4.95 18.19
C ALA A 386 8.96 4.07 19.42
N THR A 387 8.11 4.20 20.44
CA THR A 387 8.11 3.28 21.59
C THR A 387 7.24 2.07 21.26
N MET A 388 7.86 0.91 21.07
CA MET A 388 7.19 -0.36 20.76
C MET A 388 8.12 -1.55 21.04
N VAL A 389 7.60 -2.78 21.01
CA VAL A 389 8.44 -3.98 21.08
C VAL A 389 9.18 -4.14 19.74
N PRO A 390 10.51 -4.33 19.71
CA PRO A 390 11.22 -4.60 18.46
C PRO A 390 10.70 -5.88 17.80
N TYR A 391 10.45 -5.86 16.48
CA TYR A 391 9.97 -7.01 15.71
C TYR A 391 10.78 -8.29 15.98
N ALA A 392 12.11 -8.22 15.85
CA ALA A 392 12.98 -9.38 16.05
C ALA A 392 12.92 -9.97 17.47
N ASP A 393 12.58 -9.16 18.47
CA ASP A 393 12.49 -9.58 19.87
C ASP A 393 11.09 -10.06 20.26
N LEU A 394 10.08 -9.79 19.41
CA LEU A 394 8.67 -9.94 19.78
C LEU A 394 8.30 -11.36 20.25
N PRO A 395 8.68 -12.45 19.56
CA PRO A 395 8.35 -13.80 20.02
C PRO A 395 8.92 -14.12 21.42
N ALA A 396 10.18 -13.73 21.66
CA ALA A 396 10.84 -13.91 22.95
C ALA A 396 10.26 -12.97 24.02
N TRP A 397 9.86 -11.76 23.63
CA TRP A 397 9.23 -10.78 24.51
C TRP A 397 7.90 -11.33 25.05
N VAL A 398 7.11 -11.99 24.21
CA VAL A 398 5.83 -12.60 24.61
C VAL A 398 6.05 -13.82 25.50
N THR A 399 6.90 -14.76 25.08
CA THR A 399 7.10 -16.04 25.78
C THR A 399 7.91 -15.90 27.07
N GLY A 400 8.70 -14.84 27.21
CA GLY A 400 9.51 -14.55 28.40
C GLY A 400 8.78 -13.84 29.55
N ARG A 401 7.46 -13.64 29.45
CA ARG A 401 6.67 -12.87 30.43
C ARG A 401 5.53 -13.70 31.04
N GLU A 402 5.18 -13.32 32.26
CA GLU A 402 3.98 -13.82 32.93
C GLU A 402 2.76 -13.03 32.47
N TRP A 403 1.72 -13.72 32.05
CA TRP A 403 0.48 -13.10 31.57
C TRP A 403 -0.63 -13.24 32.61
N GLY A 404 -1.44 -12.19 32.77
CA GLY A 404 -2.53 -12.16 33.73
C GLY A 404 -3.73 -13.01 33.30
N LEU A 405 -3.94 -13.13 32.00
CA LEU A 405 -4.92 -14.04 31.39
C LEU A 405 -4.28 -14.74 30.19
N ILE A 406 -4.56 -16.03 30.08
CA ILE A 406 -4.16 -16.87 28.96
C ILE A 406 -5.38 -17.65 28.51
N ASN A 407 -5.64 -17.58 27.21
CA ASN A 407 -6.55 -18.47 26.52
C ASN A 407 -5.75 -19.34 25.56
N PHE A 408 -6.08 -20.63 25.46
CA PHE A 408 -5.45 -21.56 24.53
C PHE A 408 -6.51 -22.14 23.59
N ALA A 409 -6.25 -22.04 22.29
CA ALA A 409 -7.04 -22.63 21.23
C ALA A 409 -6.19 -23.64 20.47
N ALA A 410 -6.83 -24.74 20.07
CA ALA A 410 -6.28 -25.74 19.15
C ALA A 410 -7.32 -26.01 18.07
N THR A 411 -6.87 -26.11 16.83
CA THR A 411 -7.75 -26.44 15.70
C THR A 411 -7.90 -27.96 15.61
N GLU A 412 -9.13 -28.42 15.39
CA GLU A 412 -9.42 -29.85 15.20
C GLU A 412 -9.51 -30.25 13.72
N GLN A 413 -9.48 -29.27 12.83
CA GLN A 413 -9.55 -29.38 11.37
C GLN A 413 -8.56 -28.39 10.76
N PRO A 414 -8.12 -28.59 9.50
CA PRO A 414 -7.32 -27.60 8.78
C PRO A 414 -7.97 -26.22 8.86
N TYR A 415 -7.20 -25.24 9.31
CA TYR A 415 -7.65 -23.88 9.55
C TYR A 415 -6.59 -22.91 9.02
N TRP A 416 -6.97 -22.06 8.08
CA TRP A 416 -6.06 -21.09 7.49
C TRP A 416 -6.72 -19.72 7.38
N THR A 417 -5.99 -18.71 7.84
CA THR A 417 -6.21 -17.29 7.52
C THR A 417 -4.85 -16.62 7.36
N SER A 418 -4.82 -15.42 6.80
CA SER A 418 -3.58 -14.65 6.67
C SER A 418 -3.03 -14.09 8.00
N GLU A 419 -3.75 -14.21 9.11
CA GLU A 419 -3.44 -13.54 10.38
C GLU A 419 -3.57 -14.45 11.62
N GLY A 420 -3.40 -15.76 11.45
CA GLY A 420 -3.52 -16.71 12.57
C GLY A 420 -4.95 -17.18 12.83
N ILE A 421 -5.23 -17.59 14.06
CA ILE A 421 -6.56 -18.05 14.49
C ILE A 421 -7.38 -16.85 14.98
N TYR A 422 -8.45 -16.49 14.28
CA TYR A 422 -9.29 -15.34 14.67
C TYR A 422 -10.34 -15.66 15.72
N GLU A 423 -10.64 -16.93 15.95
CA GLU A 423 -11.73 -17.34 16.82
C GLU A 423 -11.40 -16.93 18.25
N ASP A 424 -11.99 -15.81 18.64
CA ASP A 424 -12.15 -15.47 20.04
C ASP A 424 -13.06 -16.53 20.65
N LEU A 425 -12.63 -17.15 21.75
CA LEU A 425 -13.58 -17.92 22.54
C LEU A 425 -14.61 -16.92 23.09
N VAL A 426 -15.80 -16.86 22.52
CA VAL A 426 -16.83 -15.88 22.90
C VAL A 426 -17.19 -16.05 24.39
N PRO A 427 -17.37 -14.96 25.18
CA PRO A 427 -17.18 -13.55 24.85
C PRO A 427 -15.89 -13.05 25.51
N VAL A 428 -14.73 -13.32 24.91
CA VAL A 428 -13.44 -12.80 25.36
C VAL A 428 -13.51 -11.28 25.45
N LEU A 429 -13.95 -10.49 24.47
CA LEU A 429 -13.89 -9.02 24.62
C LEU A 429 -14.62 -8.48 25.87
N ALA A 430 -15.91 -8.80 26.07
CA ALA A 430 -16.66 -8.29 27.22
C ALA A 430 -16.18 -8.88 28.56
N THR A 431 -15.86 -10.18 28.59
CA THR A 431 -15.42 -10.87 29.80
C THR A 431 -13.95 -10.56 30.14
N ARG A 432 -13.10 -10.35 29.13
CA ARG A 432 -11.73 -9.82 29.20
C ARG A 432 -11.77 -8.43 29.78
N SER A 433 -12.58 -7.52 29.21
CA SER A 433 -12.76 -6.18 29.76
C SER A 433 -13.14 -6.27 31.24
N GLN A 434 -14.12 -7.08 31.59
CA GLN A 434 -14.60 -7.23 32.97
C GLN A 434 -13.56 -7.85 33.90
N TYR A 435 -12.83 -8.88 33.45
CA TYR A 435 -11.86 -9.59 34.28
C TYR A 435 -10.61 -8.73 34.51
N VAL A 436 -10.10 -8.14 33.43
CA VAL A 436 -8.95 -7.25 33.48
C VAL A 436 -9.31 -6.03 34.33
N THR A 437 -10.51 -5.45 34.19
CA THR A 437 -10.95 -4.30 35.03
C THR A 437 -11.30 -4.68 36.47
N GLY A 438 -11.20 -5.96 36.84
CA GLY A 438 -11.58 -6.45 38.15
C GLY A 438 -13.08 -6.36 38.45
N GLN A 439 -13.91 -6.07 37.44
CA GLN A 439 -15.38 -6.15 37.55
C GLN A 439 -15.84 -7.58 37.81
N ILE A 440 -15.11 -8.58 37.31
CA ILE A 440 -15.25 -9.98 37.69
C ILE A 440 -13.90 -10.56 38.11
N ASN A 441 -13.91 -11.55 39.01
CA ASN A 441 -12.71 -12.25 39.48
C ASN A 441 -12.71 -13.74 39.12
N ARG A 442 -13.67 -14.17 38.28
CA ARG A 442 -13.79 -15.53 37.76
C ARG A 442 -14.31 -15.47 36.33
N LEU A 443 -13.66 -16.20 35.43
CA LEU A 443 -14.14 -16.39 34.05
C LEU A 443 -15.33 -17.38 34.03
N PRO A 444 -16.35 -17.17 33.18
CA PRO A 444 -17.48 -18.07 33.00
C PRO A 444 -17.05 -19.31 32.20
N ALA A 445 -16.34 -20.25 32.84
CA ALA A 445 -15.69 -21.42 32.22
C ALA A 445 -16.60 -22.30 31.31
N SER A 446 -17.92 -22.21 31.41
CA SER A 446 -18.87 -22.94 30.55
C SER A 446 -18.85 -22.50 29.09
N ASP A 447 -18.48 -21.24 28.83
CA ASP A 447 -18.62 -20.63 27.50
C ASP A 447 -17.44 -20.97 26.57
N TYR A 448 -16.42 -21.65 27.11
CA TYR A 448 -15.11 -21.89 26.48
C TYR A 448 -14.88 -23.33 25.98
N SER A 449 -15.92 -24.16 25.91
CA SER A 449 -15.74 -25.61 25.73
C SER A 449 -15.56 -26.09 24.28
N THR A 450 -15.91 -25.28 23.27
CA THR A 450 -15.77 -25.63 21.85
C THR A 450 -15.63 -24.38 20.99
N ILE A 451 -14.69 -24.39 20.04
CA ILE A 451 -14.67 -23.45 18.92
C ILE A 451 -15.76 -23.88 17.93
N PRO A 452 -16.72 -23.02 17.56
CA PRO A 452 -17.70 -23.35 16.53
C PRO A 452 -17.00 -23.61 15.19
N ALA A 453 -17.36 -24.71 14.51
CA ALA A 453 -16.84 -24.97 13.17
C ALA A 453 -17.44 -23.98 12.16
N GLY A 454 -16.59 -23.27 11.41
CA GLY A 454 -16.95 -22.50 10.22
C GLY A 454 -17.56 -21.13 10.47
N MET A 455 -16.97 -20.31 11.34
CA MET A 455 -17.21 -18.86 11.36
C MET A 455 -16.25 -18.15 10.43
#